data_AF-A0A4P6YBM4-F1
#
_entry.id   AF-A0A4P6YBM4-F1
#
_cell.length_a   1.000
_cell.length_b   1.000
_cell.length_c   1.000
_cell.angle_alpha   90.00
_cell.angle_beta   90.00
_cell.angle_gamma   90.00
#
_symmetry.space_group_name_H-M   'P 1'
#
loop_
_entity.id
_entity.type
_entity.pdbx_description
1 polymer ?
#
loop_
_entity_poly.entity_id
_entity_poly.type
_entity_poly.pdbx_seq_one_letter_code
_entity_poly.pdbx_strand_id
1 'polypeptide(L)'
;MFLYIAHIIPTLRIKISDIQIALADYNIPTKQLKIDMYLPDYNELQQFEDLEANIDWIVIQIIGEIAFRKHIRQILLHPMPLEPVGLLPLIELPDFIEYLYQINSRRKTRIV
;
A
#
# COMPACT_ATOMS: atom_id res chain seq x y z
N MET A 1 3.46 -22.77 -4.08
CA MET A 1 3.90 -22.74 -2.67
C MET A 1 3.65 -21.32 -2.17
N PHE A 2 2.47 -21.06 -1.62
CA PHE A 2 2.08 -19.73 -1.15
C PHE A 2 2.51 -19.61 0.32
N LEU A 3 3.44 -18.70 0.61
CA LEU A 3 3.89 -18.43 1.97
C LEU A 3 2.77 -17.73 2.76
N TYR A 4 2.22 -18.45 3.74
CA TYR A 4 1.39 -17.87 4.80
C TYR A 4 2.31 -17.16 5.80
N ILE A 5 2.45 -15.83 5.69
CA ILE A 5 3.01 -15.02 6.78
C ILE A 5 1.82 -14.42 7.53
N ALA A 6 1.34 -15.15 8.53
CA ALA A 6 0.39 -14.64 9.51
C ALA A 6 1.18 -13.81 10.55
N HIS A 7 1.35 -12.50 10.31
CA HIS A 7 1.81 -11.59 11.35
C HIS A 7 0.61 -11.13 12.17
N ILE A 8 0.63 -11.41 13.48
CA ILE A 8 -0.44 -11.07 14.42
C ILE A 8 -0.11 -9.69 14.99
N ILE A 9 -0.86 -8.65 14.61
CA ILE A 9 -0.88 -7.38 15.34
C ILE A 9 -1.55 -7.67 16.71
N PRO A 10 -0.94 -7.35 17.87
CA PRO A 10 -1.38 -7.85 19.18
C PRO A 10 -2.81 -7.49 19.61
N THR A 11 -3.56 -6.69 18.84
CA THR A 11 -4.95 -6.33 19.14
C THR A 11 -5.89 -6.35 17.94
N LEU A 12 -5.39 -6.61 16.72
CA LEU A 12 -6.18 -6.58 15.48
C LEU A 12 -5.80 -7.77 14.59
N ARG A 13 -6.67 -8.78 14.48
CA ARG A 13 -6.44 -9.95 13.61
C ARG A 13 -6.72 -9.61 12.15
N ILE A 14 -5.95 -8.69 11.56
CA ILE A 14 -6.06 -8.39 10.12
C ILE A 14 -5.24 -9.42 9.34
N LYS A 15 -5.85 -10.03 8.33
CA LYS A 15 -5.09 -10.80 7.32
C LYS A 15 -4.62 -9.84 6.23
N ILE A 16 -3.36 -9.97 5.82
CA ILE A 16 -2.80 -9.16 4.72
C ILE A 16 -3.63 -9.30 3.44
N SER A 17 -4.23 -10.47 3.19
CA SER A 17 -5.13 -10.72 2.05
C SER A 17 -6.37 -9.83 2.03
N ASP A 18 -6.77 -9.32 3.18
CA ASP A 18 -7.98 -8.54 3.36
C ASP A 18 -7.67 -7.03 3.32
N ILE A 19 -6.38 -6.66 3.26
CA ILE A 19 -5.94 -5.27 3.11
C ILE A 19 -6.02 -4.88 1.64
N GLN A 20 -6.68 -3.76 1.38
CA GLN A 20 -6.79 -3.20 0.04
C GLN A 20 -6.17 -1.81 -0.01
N ILE A 21 -5.81 -1.36 -1.20
CA ILE A 21 -5.15 -0.09 -1.43
C ILE A 21 -5.75 0.65 -2.62
N ALA A 22 -5.60 1.96 -2.62
CA ALA A 22 -5.79 2.82 -3.78
C ALA A 22 -4.63 3.83 -3.88
N LEU A 23 -4.39 4.34 -5.09
CA LEU A 23 -3.45 5.41 -5.31
C LEU A 23 -4.08 6.75 -4.92
N ALA A 24 -3.58 7.37 -3.85
CA ALA A 24 -4.00 8.70 -3.44
C ALA A 24 -3.31 9.79 -4.28
N ASP A 25 -2.00 9.64 -4.50
CA ASP A 25 -1.19 10.58 -5.29
C ASP A 25 0.06 9.90 -5.84
N TYR A 26 0.54 10.37 -6.98
CA TYR A 26 1.79 9.93 -7.58
C TYR A 26 2.60 11.09 -8.14
N ASN A 27 3.71 11.38 -7.48
CA ASN A 27 4.67 12.36 -7.97
C ASN A 27 5.52 11.74 -9.09
N ILE A 28 5.20 12.08 -10.33
CA ILE A 28 5.90 11.54 -11.52
C ILE A 28 7.42 11.84 -11.50
N PRO A 29 7.88 13.08 -11.21
CA PRO A 29 9.31 13.37 -11.13
C PRO A 29 10.08 12.52 -10.11
N THR A 30 9.58 12.42 -8.88
CA THR A 30 10.30 11.75 -7.78
C THR A 30 9.97 10.26 -7.68
N LYS A 31 8.94 9.80 -8.41
CA LYS A 31 8.40 8.45 -8.31
C LYS A 31 7.94 8.08 -6.90
N GLN A 32 7.43 9.07 -6.17
CA GLN A 32 6.88 8.88 -4.83
C GLN A 32 5.37 8.71 -4.89
N LEU A 33 4.86 7.77 -4.12
CA LEU A 33 3.46 7.39 -3.98
C LEU A 33 2.92 7.87 -2.64
N LYS A 34 1.67 8.32 -2.65
CA LYS A 34 0.80 8.31 -1.48
C LYS A 34 -0.27 7.26 -1.71
N ILE A 35 -0.49 6.41 -0.71
CA ILE A 35 -1.39 5.27 -0.81
C ILE A 35 -2.49 5.43 0.24
N ASP A 36 -3.74 5.26 -0.19
CA ASP A 36 -4.85 5.01 0.73
C ASP A 36 -4.91 3.51 0.99
N MET A 37 -4.87 3.11 2.25
CA MET A 37 -4.91 1.72 2.69
C MET A 37 -6.17 1.47 3.51
N TYR A 38 -6.93 0.47 3.06
CA TYR A 38 -8.22 0.11 3.60
C TYR A 38 -8.10 -1.17 4.42
N LEU A 39 -8.45 -1.06 5.70
CA LEU A 39 -8.33 -2.14 6.67
C LEU A 39 -9.73 -2.59 7.14
N PRO A 40 -10.00 -3.89 7.21
CA PRO A 40 -11.22 -4.39 7.85
C PRO A 40 -11.19 -4.06 9.35
N ASP A 41 -12.35 -3.71 9.90
CA ASP A 41 -12.54 -3.40 11.32
C ASP A 41 -11.67 -2.25 11.87
N TYR A 42 -11.04 -1.45 11.00
CA TYR A 42 -10.32 -0.26 11.41
C TYR A 42 -11.29 0.83 11.86
N ASN A 43 -11.01 1.40 13.03
CA ASN A 43 -11.76 2.51 13.59
C ASN A 43 -10.78 3.62 13.94
N GLU A 44 -10.88 4.74 13.23
CA GLU A 44 -10.03 5.94 13.43
C GLU A 44 -10.06 6.46 14.87
N LEU A 45 -11.17 6.21 15.60
CA LEU A 45 -11.35 6.63 17.00
C LEU A 45 -10.61 5.72 18.00
N GLN A 46 -10.15 4.55 17.56
CA GLN A 46 -9.32 3.64 18.36
C GLN A 46 -7.89 3.72 17.84
N GLN A 47 -7.13 4.67 18.39
CA GLN A 47 -5.69 4.75 18.14
C GLN A 47 -5.01 3.56 18.81
N PHE A 48 -4.54 2.62 18.01
CA PHE A 48 -3.63 1.57 18.48
C PHE A 48 -2.22 2.15 18.41
N GLU A 49 -1.54 2.26 19.56
CA GLU A 49 -0.25 2.97 19.73
C GLU A 49 0.87 2.51 18.78
N ASP A 50 0.71 1.39 18.06
CA ASP A 50 1.71 0.85 17.13
C ASP A 50 1.18 0.58 15.72
N LEU A 51 -0.03 1.01 15.36
CA LEU A 51 -0.64 0.62 14.08
C LEU A 51 0.18 1.12 12.88
N GLU A 52 0.58 2.39 12.88
CA GLU A 52 1.35 2.95 11.76
C GLU A 52 2.68 2.21 11.57
N ALA A 53 3.43 1.96 12.64
CA ALA A 53 4.69 1.23 12.58
C ALA A 53 4.51 -0.22 12.07
N ASN A 54 3.41 -0.88 12.48
CA ASN A 54 3.06 -2.20 11.99
C ASN A 54 2.69 -2.19 10.50
N ILE A 55 1.96 -1.18 10.04
CA ILE A 55 1.60 -1.02 8.63
C ILE A 55 2.84 -0.78 7.77
N ASP A 56 3.71 0.14 8.18
CA ASP A 56 4.99 0.38 7.49
C ASP A 56 5.79 -0.91 7.36
N TRP A 57 5.87 -1.69 8.44
CA TRP A 57 6.55 -2.97 8.43
C TRP A 57 5.92 -3.98 7.46
N ILE A 58 4.58 -4.09 7.42
CA ILE A 58 3.87 -4.96 6.47
C ILE A 58 4.20 -4.55 5.02
N VAL A 59 4.15 -3.26 4.70
CA VAL A 59 4.47 -2.79 3.34
C VAL A 59 5.93 -3.09 3.02
N ILE A 60 6.86 -2.88 3.96
CA ILE A 60 8.27 -3.24 3.81
C ILE A 60 8.44 -4.74 3.50
N GLN A 61 7.67 -5.63 4.13
CA GLN A 61 7.73 -7.07 3.82
C GLN A 61 7.28 -7.40 2.39
N ILE A 62 6.41 -6.57 1.80
CA ILE A 62 5.82 -6.82 0.46
C ILE A 62 6.71 -6.25 -0.65
N ILE A 63 7.15 -4.99 -0.52
CA ILE A 63 7.93 -4.33 -1.58
C ILE A 63 9.44 -4.26 -1.30
N GLY A 64 9.86 -4.59 -0.08
CA GLY A 64 11.23 -4.46 0.40
C GLY A 64 11.58 -3.05 0.90
N GLU A 65 12.50 -2.97 1.87
CA GLU A 65 12.85 -1.71 2.55
C GLU A 65 13.37 -0.62 1.61
N ILE A 66 14.21 -1.01 0.63
CA ILE A 66 14.80 -0.06 -0.33
C ILE A 66 13.70 0.57 -1.18
N ALA A 67 12.75 -0.23 -1.70
CA ALA A 67 11.63 0.27 -2.48
C ALA A 67 10.72 1.13 -1.61
N PHE A 68 10.44 0.71 -0.38
CA PHE A 68 9.63 1.46 0.57
C PHE A 68 10.19 2.87 0.79
N ARG A 69 11.44 2.98 1.23
CA ARG A 69 12.08 4.29 1.50
C ARG A 69 12.15 5.18 0.26
N LYS A 70 12.30 4.59 -0.92
CA LYS A 70 12.43 5.32 -2.17
C LYS A 70 11.09 5.80 -2.72
N HIS A 71 10.03 5.03 -2.52
CA HIS A 71 8.78 5.17 -3.28
C HIS A 71 7.58 5.48 -2.41
N ILE A 72 7.50 5.01 -1.17
CA ILE A 72 6.36 5.28 -0.30
C ILE A 72 6.62 6.57 0.46
N ARG A 73 5.83 7.60 0.18
CA ARG A 73 5.91 8.90 0.86
C ARG A 73 4.97 8.97 2.06
N GLN A 74 3.79 8.38 1.91
CA GLN A 74 2.73 8.42 2.91
C GLN A 74 1.78 7.25 2.70
N ILE A 75 1.31 6.68 3.80
CA ILE A 75 0.19 5.74 3.85
C ILE A 75 -0.90 6.40 4.68
N LEU A 76 -2.11 6.48 4.13
CA LEU A 76 -3.30 6.97 4.82
C LEU A 76 -4.18 5.76 5.13
N LEU A 77 -4.57 5.60 6.40
CA LEU A 77 -5.40 4.49 6.83
C LEU A 77 -6.87 4.88 6.78
N HIS A 78 -7.69 3.99 6.23
CA HIS A 78 -9.13 4.18 6.10
C HIS A 78 -9.88 2.90 6.50
N PRO A 79 -11.10 3.01 7.00
CA PRO A 79 -11.97 1.84 7.18
C PRO A 79 -12.32 1.25 5.82
N MET A 80 -12.44 -0.07 5.74
CA MET A 80 -12.90 -0.75 4.52
C MET A 80 -14.26 -0.21 4.07
N PRO A 81 -14.41 0.27 2.82
CA PRO A 81 -15.70 0.74 2.32
C PRO A 81 -16.68 -0.42 2.14
N LEU A 82 -17.98 -0.11 2.24
CA LEU A 82 -19.06 -1.09 2.02
C LEU A 82 -19.05 -1.65 0.58
N GLU A 83 -18.61 -0.84 -0.39
CA GLU A 83 -18.48 -1.20 -1.79
C GLU A 83 -17.03 -0.91 -2.26
N PRO A 84 -16.13 -1.90 -2.23
CA PRO A 84 -14.72 -1.73 -2.58
C PRO A 84 -14.51 -1.70 -4.11
N VAL A 85 -15.06 -0.69 -4.77
CA VAL A 85 -14.91 -0.51 -6.22
C VAL A 85 -13.59 0.18 -6.54
N GLY A 86 -12.77 -0.44 -7.40
CA GLY A 86 -11.52 0.16 -7.87
C GLY A 86 -10.34 0.06 -6.89
N LEU A 87 -10.49 -0.73 -5.82
CA LEU A 87 -9.41 -1.03 -4.89
C LEU A 87 -8.57 -2.23 -5.37
N LEU A 88 -7.29 -2.22 -5.02
CA LEU A 88 -6.34 -3.28 -5.34
C LEU A 88 -5.94 -4.03 -4.06
N PRO A 89 -5.78 -5.37 -4.08
CA PRO A 89 -5.18 -6.10 -2.97
C PRO A 89 -3.78 -5.57 -2.66
N LEU A 90 -3.41 -5.46 -1.38
CA LEU A 90 -2.08 -4.95 -0.99
C LEU A 90 -0.93 -5.77 -1.60
N ILE A 91 -1.13 -7.08 -1.81
CA ILE A 91 -0.14 -7.97 -2.41
C ILE A 91 0.22 -7.59 -3.86
N GLU A 92 -0.65 -6.86 -4.56
CA GLU A 92 -0.43 -6.38 -5.93
C GLU A 92 0.35 -5.06 -5.98
N LEU A 93 0.69 -4.47 -4.82
CA LEU A 93 1.45 -3.22 -4.75
C LEU A 93 2.78 -3.24 -5.54
N PRO A 94 3.60 -4.30 -5.51
CA PRO A 94 4.83 -4.35 -6.30
C PRO A 94 4.57 -4.18 -7.81
N ASP A 95 3.61 -4.95 -8.33
CA ASP A 95 3.25 -4.94 -9.75
C ASP A 95 2.64 -3.60 -10.14
N PHE A 96 1.85 -3.01 -9.26
CA PHE A 96 1.26 -1.69 -9.46
C PHE A 96 2.32 -0.57 -9.52
N ILE A 97 3.33 -0.60 -8.65
CA ILE A 97 4.47 0.33 -8.70
C ILE A 97 5.22 0.19 -10.04
N GLU A 98 5.45 -1.04 -10.49
CA GLU A 98 6.12 -1.29 -11.77
C GLU A 98 5.29 -0.74 -12.94
N TYR A 99 3.99 -1.00 -12.95
CA TYR A 99 3.06 -0.48 -13.96
C TYR A 99 3.13 1.05 -14.05
N LEU A 100 3.09 1.75 -12.90
CA LEU A 100 3.22 3.20 -12.85
C LEU A 100 4.54 3.68 -13.48
N TYR A 101 5.64 2.95 -13.33
CA TYR A 101 6.91 3.33 -13.96
C TYR A 101 6.91 3.13 -15.46
N GLN A 102 6.32 2.04 -15.94
CA GLN A 102 6.26 1.77 -17.36
C GLN A 102 5.44 2.83 -18.11
N ILE A 103 4.28 3.23 -17.58
CA ILE A 103 3.44 4.26 -18.23
C ILE A 103 4.13 5.63 -18.26
N ASN A 104 4.88 5.98 -17.20
CA ASN A 104 5.57 7.27 -17.12
C ASN A 104 6.85 7.31 -17.96
N SER A 105 7.53 6.17 -18.11
CA SER A 105 8.66 6.03 -19.04
C SER A 105 8.22 6.26 -20.48
N ARG A 106 7.12 5.61 -20.91
CA ARG A 106 6.58 5.73 -22.27
C ARG A 106 6.15 7.15 -22.64
N ARG A 107 5.67 7.95 -21.66
CA ARG A 107 5.32 9.36 -21.88
C ARG A 107 6.55 10.25 -22.11
N LYS A 108 7.70 9.93 -21.51
CA LYS A 108 8.96 10.66 -21.73
C LYS A 108 9.56 10.43 -23.12
N THR A 109 9.24 9.32 -23.78
CA THR A 109 9.83 8.95 -25.09
C THR A 109 9.11 9.57 -26.29
N ARG A 110 8.06 10.38 -26.10
CA ARG A 110 7.44 11.16 -27.19
C ARG A 110 8.07 12.55 -27.28
N ILE A 111 9.30 12.59 -27.80
CA ILE A 111 9.84 13.76 -28.47
C ILE A 111 10.17 13.27 -29.88
N VAL A 112 9.31 13.57 -30.84
CA VAL A 112 9.56 13.46 -32.28
C VAL A 112 9.54 14.88 -32.82
#